data_AF-A0A2W7BC65-F1
#
_entry.id   AF-A0A2W7BC65-F1
#
_cell.length_a   1.000
_cell.length_b   1.000
_cell.length_c   1.000
_cell.angle_alpha   90.00
_cell.angle_beta   90.00
_cell.angle_gamma   90.00
#
_symmetry.space_group_name_H-M   'P 1'
#
loop_
_entity.id
_entity.type
_entity.pdbx_description
1 polymer ?
#
loop_
_entity_poly.entity_id
_entity_poly.type
_entity_poly.pdbx_seq_one_letter_code
_entity_poly.pdbx_strand_id
1 'polypeptide(L)'
;MTINEEKIDFSRSEVSYSNFKKADIDLLISLLGEYGEKLINLCEKINDNKQKYSLGEYFLPRLGGGIVLITWSIFSSQTYPHFVILGILIFALFTTYVAVSVRDTRKKIKLSEREAKKISSRLEKVIRIASQTQDNLSKTPPNWIIRVELDLRLADAESALEYYQEIIGK
;
A
#
# COMPACT_ATOMS: atom_id res chain seq x y z
N MET A 1 -22.22 7.02 -16.30
CA MET A 1 -21.16 6.13 -16.80
C MET A 1 -21.03 5.02 -15.77
N THR A 2 -21.77 3.94 -15.98
CA THR A 2 -21.94 2.81 -15.06
C THR A 2 -20.80 1.82 -15.29
N ILE A 3 -19.92 1.65 -14.29
CA ILE A 3 -18.86 0.67 -14.33
C ILE A 3 -19.48 -0.66 -13.91
N ASN A 4 -19.59 -1.58 -14.86
CA ASN A 4 -20.06 -2.94 -14.65
C ASN A 4 -19.10 -3.67 -13.69
N GLU A 5 -19.64 -4.15 -12.58
CA GLU A 5 -19.02 -5.15 -11.73
C GLU A 5 -18.96 -6.48 -12.50
N GLU A 6 -17.80 -6.79 -13.06
CA GLU A 6 -17.51 -8.10 -13.62
C GLU A 6 -17.33 -9.08 -12.45
N LYS A 7 -18.45 -9.67 -12.02
CA LYS A 7 -18.47 -10.87 -11.17
C LYS A 7 -17.79 -11.99 -11.94
N ILE A 8 -16.53 -12.23 -11.61
CA ILE A 8 -15.78 -13.37 -12.10
C ILE A 8 -16.32 -14.63 -11.40
N ASP A 9 -17.23 -15.32 -12.08
CA ASP A 9 -17.81 -16.59 -11.66
C ASP A 9 -16.82 -17.73 -11.97
N PHE A 10 -16.00 -18.10 -10.98
CA PHE A 10 -15.13 -19.25 -11.07
C PHE A 10 -15.79 -20.46 -10.39
N SER A 11 -16.39 -21.30 -11.24
CA SER A 11 -16.53 -22.75 -11.13
C SER A 11 -16.10 -23.34 -9.77
N ARG A 12 -17.11 -23.65 -8.96
CA ARG A 12 -17.09 -24.43 -7.73
C ARG A 12 -16.54 -25.84 -7.97
N SER A 13 -15.22 -26.00 -8.08
CA SER A 13 -14.60 -27.32 -7.98
C SER A 13 -14.50 -27.68 -6.51
N GLU A 14 -15.40 -28.55 -6.06
CA GLU A 14 -15.37 -29.20 -4.74
C GLU A 14 -14.06 -29.97 -4.57
N VAL A 15 -13.10 -29.36 -3.86
CA VAL A 15 -11.92 -30.08 -3.40
C VAL A 15 -12.32 -30.83 -2.12
N SER A 16 -12.30 -32.16 -2.18
CA SER A 16 -12.62 -33.05 -1.05
C SER A 16 -11.43 -33.07 -0.06
N TYR A 17 -11.61 -32.47 1.11
CA TYR A 17 -10.55 -32.25 2.13
C TYR A 17 -10.72 -33.15 3.37
N SER A 18 -10.79 -34.46 3.18
CA SER A 18 -11.08 -35.39 4.29
C SER A 18 -9.89 -35.81 5.16
N ASN A 19 -8.71 -35.15 5.04
CA ASN A 19 -7.53 -35.45 5.87
C ASN A 19 -6.53 -34.27 5.89
N PHE A 20 -6.87 -33.14 6.52
CA PHE A 20 -5.86 -32.12 6.84
C PHE A 20 -4.97 -32.65 7.97
N LYS A 21 -3.68 -32.84 7.71
CA LYS A 21 -2.72 -33.20 8.75
C LYS A 21 -2.40 -31.96 9.57
N LYS A 22 -2.00 -32.15 10.84
CA LYS A 22 -1.54 -31.05 11.72
C LYS A 22 -0.49 -30.15 11.02
N ALA A 23 0.41 -30.75 10.25
CA ALA A 23 1.42 -30.05 9.47
C ALA A 23 0.84 -29.06 8.42
N ASP A 24 -0.31 -29.37 7.84
CA ASP A 24 -0.97 -28.51 6.86
C ASP A 24 -1.61 -27.29 7.54
N ILE A 25 -2.11 -27.46 8.77
CA ILE A 25 -2.68 -26.37 9.59
C ILE A 25 -1.57 -25.46 10.11
N ASP A 26 -0.46 -26.03 10.59
CA ASP A 26 0.72 -25.27 11.03
C ASP A 26 1.31 -24.45 9.88
N LEU A 27 1.35 -25.01 8.67
CA LEU A 27 1.74 -24.29 7.45
C LEU A 27 0.80 -23.12 7.17
N LEU A 28 -0.50 -23.32 7.36
CA LEU A 28 -1.52 -22.31 7.11
C LEU A 28 -1.41 -21.12 8.09
N ILE A 29 -1.21 -21.43 9.37
CA ILE A 29 -0.92 -20.46 10.43
C ILE A 29 0.33 -19.63 10.10
N SER A 30 1.40 -20.31 9.67
CA SER A 30 2.64 -19.66 9.25
C SER A 30 2.43 -18.71 8.06
N LEU A 31 1.70 -19.16 7.03
CA LEU A 31 1.41 -18.35 5.85
C LEU A 31 0.53 -17.14 6.16
N LEU A 32 -0.49 -17.29 7.02
CA LEU A 32 -1.34 -16.17 7.46
C LEU A 32 -0.50 -15.11 8.18
N GLY A 33 0.37 -15.53 9.10
CA GLY A 33 1.27 -14.62 9.81
C GLY A 33 2.25 -13.92 8.87
N GLU A 34 2.97 -14.68 8.04
CA GLU A 34 3.99 -14.13 7.15
C GLU A 34 3.41 -13.16 6.11
N TYR A 35 2.27 -13.51 5.50
CA TYR A 35 1.64 -12.63 4.51
C TYR A 35 0.91 -11.45 5.14
N GLY A 36 0.31 -11.61 6.32
CA GLY A 36 -0.29 -10.53 7.09
C GLY A 36 0.75 -9.46 7.47
N GLU A 37 1.86 -9.88 8.07
CA GLU A 37 2.95 -8.98 8.48
C GLU A 37 3.59 -8.29 7.27
N LYS A 38 3.86 -9.03 6.19
CA LYS A 38 4.37 -8.44 4.94
C LYS A 38 3.42 -7.41 4.35
N LEU A 39 2.12 -7.65 4.42
CA LEU A 39 1.11 -6.71 3.91
C LEU A 39 1.10 -5.43 4.74
N ILE A 40 1.11 -5.53 6.08
CA ILE A 40 1.15 -4.38 6.98
C ILE A 40 2.41 -3.54 6.71
N ASN A 41 3.59 -4.16 6.66
CA ASN A 41 4.85 -3.47 6.37
C ASN A 41 4.82 -2.72 5.04
N LEU A 42 4.20 -3.30 4.00
CA LEU A 42 4.03 -2.62 2.72
C LEU A 42 3.03 -1.46 2.82
N CYS A 43 1.95 -1.62 3.56
CA CYS A 43 0.96 -0.57 3.78
C CYS A 43 1.56 0.63 4.52
N GLU A 44 2.33 0.40 5.59
CA GLU A 44 3.06 1.45 6.30
C GLU A 44 4.05 2.17 5.37
N LYS A 45 4.82 1.42 4.59
CA LYS A 45 5.75 2.00 3.61
C LYS A 45 5.04 2.85 2.54
N ILE A 46 3.84 2.43 2.12
CA ILE A 46 3.01 3.21 1.20
C ILE A 46 2.51 4.48 1.88
N ASN A 47 2.00 4.38 3.11
CA ASN A 47 1.46 5.50 3.86
C ASN A 47 2.54 6.56 4.16
N ASP A 48 3.71 6.14 4.64
CA ASP A 48 4.88 7.00 4.87
C ASP A 48 5.29 7.76 3.62
N ASN A 49 5.36 7.06 2.48
CA ASN A 49 5.74 7.68 1.22
C ASN A 49 4.64 8.61 0.69
N LYS A 50 3.35 8.26 0.85
CA LYS A 50 2.22 9.15 0.51
C LYS A 50 2.22 10.41 1.38
N GLN A 51 2.51 10.30 2.67
CA GLN A 51 2.57 11.45 3.58
C GLN A 51 3.71 12.40 3.21
N LYS A 52 4.93 11.88 3.03
CA LYS A 52 6.10 12.66 2.55
C LYS A 52 5.81 13.34 1.21
N TYR A 53 5.11 12.64 0.33
CA TYR A 53 4.71 13.15 -0.97
C TYR A 53 3.69 14.30 -0.86
N SER A 54 2.64 14.15 -0.04
CA SER A 54 1.60 15.17 0.15
C SER A 54 2.14 16.49 0.72
N LEU A 55 3.09 16.41 1.66
CA LEU A 55 3.78 17.58 2.19
C LEU A 55 4.60 18.28 1.09
N GLY A 56 5.26 17.52 0.23
CA GLY A 56 6.01 18.06 -0.90
C GLY A 56 5.12 18.79 -1.91
N GLU A 57 4.02 18.17 -2.36
CA GLU A 57 3.13 18.78 -3.36
C GLU A 57 2.45 20.07 -2.88
N TYR A 58 2.14 20.18 -1.59
CA TYR A 58 1.43 21.34 -1.07
C TYR A 58 2.34 22.54 -0.78
N PHE A 59 3.55 22.30 -0.27
CA PHE A 59 4.48 23.37 0.11
C PHE A 59 5.27 23.94 -1.08
N LEU A 60 5.66 23.11 -2.05
CA LEU A 60 6.57 23.50 -3.13
C LEU A 60 6.01 24.55 -4.10
N PRO A 61 4.76 24.44 -4.60
CA PRO A 61 4.19 25.45 -5.49
C PRO A 61 3.94 26.78 -4.79
N ARG A 62 3.58 26.76 -3.50
CA ARG A 62 3.35 27.98 -2.72
C ARG A 62 4.63 28.75 -2.46
N LEU A 63 5.71 28.05 -2.10
CA LEU A 63 7.03 28.68 -1.95
C LEU A 63 7.55 29.17 -3.31
N GLY A 64 7.36 28.39 -4.38
CA GLY A 64 7.76 28.78 -5.73
C GLY A 64 7.05 30.03 -6.24
N GLY A 65 5.73 30.14 -6.03
CA GLY A 65 4.94 31.31 -6.41
C GLY A 65 5.36 32.58 -5.68
N GLY A 66 5.68 32.49 -4.38
CA GLY A 66 6.20 33.62 -3.61
C GLY A 66 7.56 34.11 -4.12
N ILE A 67 8.47 33.19 -4.45
CA ILE A 67 9.80 33.52 -4.98
C ILE A 67 9.70 34.20 -6.35
N VAL A 68 8.79 33.75 -7.22
CA VAL A 68 8.55 34.37 -8.55
C VAL A 68 8.02 35.80 -8.42
N LEU A 69 7.11 36.07 -7.48
CA LEU A 69 6.60 37.43 -7.25
C LEU A 69 7.70 38.37 -6.74
N ILE A 70 8.55 37.89 -5.82
CA ILE A 70 9.66 38.67 -5.28
C ILE A 70 10.71 38.95 -6.37
N THR A 71 11.06 37.95 -7.18
CA THR A 71 12.00 38.13 -8.30
C THR A 71 11.44 39.04 -9.40
N TRP A 72 10.15 38.97 -9.70
CA TRP A 72 9.49 39.89 -10.63
C TRP A 72 9.53 41.35 -10.14
N SER A 73 9.28 41.56 -8.84
CA SER A 73 9.37 42.88 -8.22
C SER A 73 10.78 43.47 -8.32
N ILE A 74 11.82 42.67 -8.06
CA ILE A 74 13.23 43.11 -8.11
C ILE A 74 13.70 43.32 -9.56
N PHE A 75 13.22 42.53 -10.51
CA PHE A 75 13.51 42.72 -11.93
C PHE A 75 12.91 44.03 -12.45
N SER A 76 11.68 44.35 -12.05
CA SER A 76 11.00 45.59 -12.46
C SER A 76 11.71 46.86 -11.99
N SER A 77 12.45 46.80 -10.88
CA SER A 77 13.20 47.94 -10.32
C SER A 77 14.59 48.14 -10.94
N GLN A 78 14.97 47.36 -11.97
CA GLN A 78 16.23 47.45 -12.74
C GLN A 78 17.53 47.50 -11.93
N THR A 79 17.49 47.13 -10.65
CA THR A 79 18.55 47.52 -9.71
C THR A 79 19.81 46.67 -9.92
N TYR A 80 19.67 45.40 -10.32
CA TYR A 80 20.80 44.50 -10.63
C TYR A 80 20.44 43.32 -11.58
N PRO A 81 20.63 43.43 -12.91
CA PRO A 81 20.19 42.41 -13.87
C PRO A 81 20.93 41.07 -13.76
N HIS A 82 22.21 41.08 -13.35
CA HIS A 82 23.02 39.87 -13.21
C HIS A 82 22.52 38.94 -12.10
N PHE A 83 22.03 39.49 -10.98
CA PHE A 83 21.50 38.68 -9.87
C PHE A 83 20.15 38.05 -10.22
N VAL A 84 19.36 38.69 -11.08
CA VAL A 84 18.08 38.13 -11.55
C VAL A 84 18.32 36.87 -12.38
N ILE A 85 19.28 36.90 -13.31
CA ILE A 85 19.64 35.73 -14.13
C ILE A 85 20.11 34.57 -13.26
N LEU A 86 20.97 34.84 -12.26
CA LEU A 86 21.43 33.83 -11.31
C LEU A 86 20.26 33.24 -10.50
N GLY A 87 19.31 34.08 -10.06
CA GLY A 87 18.12 33.65 -9.35
C GLY A 87 17.23 32.74 -10.19
N ILE A 88 17.01 33.07 -11.47
CA ILE A 88 16.25 32.22 -12.41
C ILE A 88 16.93 30.86 -12.60
N LEU A 89 18.27 30.84 -12.71
CA LEU A 89 19.02 29.60 -12.90
C LEU A 89 18.93 28.68 -11.66
N ILE A 90 19.10 29.24 -10.46
CA ILE A 90 18.95 28.50 -9.20
C ILE A 90 17.51 27.98 -9.06
N PHE A 91 16.52 28.79 -9.39
CA PHE A 91 15.12 28.38 -9.35
C PHE A 91 14.81 27.27 -10.36
N ALA A 92 15.35 27.35 -11.58
CA ALA A 92 15.21 26.31 -12.59
C ALA A 92 15.85 24.99 -12.14
N LEU A 93 17.04 25.02 -11.54
CA LEU A 93 17.69 23.83 -10.99
C LEU A 93 16.89 23.25 -9.81
N PHE A 94 16.41 24.09 -8.91
CA PHE A 94 15.60 23.67 -7.76
C PHE A 94 14.28 23.02 -8.19
N THR A 95 13.54 23.65 -9.10
CA THR A 95 12.28 23.12 -9.63
C THR A 95 12.50 21.80 -10.38
N THR A 96 13.58 21.68 -11.15
CA THR A 96 13.94 20.44 -11.84
C THR A 96 14.29 19.33 -10.84
N TYR A 97 15.10 19.63 -9.82
CA TYR A 97 15.46 18.69 -8.76
C TYR A 97 14.22 18.15 -8.04
N VAL A 98 13.30 19.06 -7.67
CA VAL A 98 12.03 18.72 -7.05
C VAL A 98 11.19 17.84 -7.97
N ALA A 99 11.04 18.21 -9.25
CA ALA A 99 10.25 17.44 -10.21
C ALA A 99 10.78 16.00 -10.38
N VAL A 100 12.10 15.81 -10.38
CA VAL A 100 12.73 14.48 -10.41
C VAL A 100 12.45 13.70 -9.12
N SER A 101 12.65 14.32 -7.96
CA SER A 101 12.39 13.71 -6.64
C SER A 101 10.93 13.25 -6.47
N VAL A 102 9.98 14.08 -6.92
CA VAL A 102 8.54 13.81 -6.95
C VAL A 102 8.24 12.60 -7.85
N ARG A 103 8.84 12.54 -9.06
CA ARG A 103 8.65 11.41 -9.99
C ARG A 103 9.18 10.10 -9.43
N ASP A 104 10.37 10.10 -8.83
CA ASP A 104 10.95 8.90 -8.23
C ASP A 104 10.12 8.37 -7.05
N THR A 105 9.61 9.27 -6.21
CA THR A 105 8.73 8.92 -5.09
C THR A 105 7.42 8.31 -5.59
N ARG A 106 6.77 8.90 -6.61
CA ARG A 106 5.57 8.30 -7.23
C ARG A 106 5.83 6.90 -7.79
N LYS A 107 6.99 6.70 -8.44
CA LYS A 107 7.35 5.38 -9.00
C LYS A 107 7.52 4.34 -7.90
N LYS A 108 8.17 4.69 -6.79
CA LYS A 108 8.32 3.83 -5.60
C LYS A 108 6.97 3.45 -5.00
N ILE A 109 6.07 4.43 -4.80
CA ILE A 109 4.72 4.18 -4.28
C ILE A 109 3.97 3.20 -5.19
N LYS A 110 3.93 3.45 -6.50
CA LYS A 110 3.26 2.56 -7.46
C LYS A 110 3.80 1.14 -7.47
N LEU A 111 5.11 0.97 -7.28
CA LEU A 111 5.72 -0.35 -7.22
C LEU A 111 5.31 -1.08 -5.94
N SER A 112 5.34 -0.40 -4.79
CA SER A 112 4.87 -0.96 -3.52
C SER A 112 3.37 -1.26 -3.52
N GLU A 113 2.54 -0.45 -4.17
CA GLU A 113 1.11 -0.73 -4.35
C GLU A 113 0.87 -2.00 -5.16
N ARG A 114 1.66 -2.25 -6.21
CA ARG A 114 1.57 -3.49 -7.01
C ARG A 114 1.98 -4.71 -6.19
N GLU A 115 3.06 -4.60 -5.41
CA GLU A 115 3.51 -5.68 -4.53
C GLU A 115 2.47 -5.98 -3.45
N ALA A 116 1.93 -4.95 -2.80
CA ALA A 116 0.88 -5.07 -1.81
C ALA A 116 -0.41 -5.67 -2.39
N LYS A 117 -0.78 -5.31 -3.63
CA LYS A 117 -1.91 -5.92 -4.35
C LYS A 117 -1.72 -7.41 -4.60
N LYS A 118 -0.49 -7.82 -4.95
CA LYS A 118 -0.17 -9.23 -5.17
C LYS A 118 -0.21 -10.02 -3.86
N ILE A 119 0.26 -9.43 -2.77
CA ILE A 119 0.27 -10.06 -1.44
C ILE A 119 -1.15 -10.15 -0.87
N SER A 120 -1.95 -9.08 -0.93
CA SER A 120 -3.34 -9.11 -0.48
C SER A 120 -4.16 -10.18 -1.22
N SER A 121 -4.02 -10.29 -2.54
CA SER A 121 -4.71 -11.35 -3.30
C SER A 121 -4.29 -12.78 -2.88
N ARG A 122 -3.03 -12.96 -2.46
CA ARG A 122 -2.57 -14.25 -1.93
C ARG A 122 -3.11 -14.48 -0.52
N LEU A 123 -3.06 -13.47 0.34
CA LEU A 123 -3.56 -13.52 1.70
C LEU A 123 -5.06 -13.82 1.74
N GLU A 124 -5.84 -13.20 0.87
CA GLU A 124 -7.29 -13.47 0.73
C GLU A 124 -7.57 -14.95 0.38
N LYS A 125 -6.77 -15.55 -0.50
CA LYS A 125 -6.89 -16.98 -0.82
C LYS A 125 -6.55 -17.85 0.39
N VAL A 126 -5.50 -17.50 1.12
CA VAL A 126 -5.10 -18.25 2.33
C VAL A 126 -6.17 -18.13 3.42
N ILE A 127 -6.72 -16.94 3.67
CA ILE A 127 -7.83 -16.72 4.62
C ILE A 127 -9.06 -17.55 4.23
N ARG A 128 -9.42 -17.58 2.93
CA ARG A 128 -10.56 -18.38 2.48
C ARG A 128 -10.36 -19.87 2.74
N ILE A 129 -9.15 -20.39 2.48
CA ILE A 129 -8.80 -21.78 2.77
C ILE A 129 -8.78 -22.00 4.29
N ALA A 130 -8.28 -21.04 5.07
CA ALA A 130 -8.23 -21.09 6.54
C ALA A 130 -9.62 -21.19 7.16
N SER A 131 -10.53 -20.33 6.73
CA SER A 131 -11.92 -20.30 7.18
C SER A 131 -12.63 -21.62 6.87
N GLN A 132 -12.48 -22.15 5.66
CA GLN A 132 -13.01 -23.47 5.31
C GLN A 132 -12.38 -24.61 6.13
N THR A 133 -11.10 -24.50 6.48
CA THR A 133 -10.40 -25.49 7.29
C THR A 133 -10.87 -25.44 8.74
N GLN A 134 -11.08 -24.25 9.31
CA GLN A 134 -11.66 -24.01 10.63
C GLN A 134 -13.06 -24.63 10.76
N ASP A 135 -13.92 -24.43 9.75
CA ASP A 135 -15.26 -25.02 9.71
C ASP A 135 -15.24 -26.55 9.73
N ASN A 136 -14.23 -27.17 9.11
CA ASN A 136 -14.06 -28.63 9.10
C ASN A 136 -13.42 -29.14 10.40
N LEU A 137 -12.51 -28.38 11.03
CA LEU A 137 -11.94 -28.69 12.35
C LEU A 137 -12.98 -28.62 13.47
N SER A 138 -13.99 -27.75 13.34
CA SER A 138 -15.07 -27.62 14.33
C SER A 138 -15.85 -28.92 14.58
N LYS A 139 -15.80 -29.87 13.64
CA LYS A 139 -16.51 -31.15 13.68
C LYS A 139 -15.71 -32.27 14.36
N THR A 140 -14.43 -32.06 14.69
CA THR A 140 -13.52 -33.11 15.19
C THR A 140 -12.85 -32.69 16.52
N PRO A 141 -13.34 -33.15 17.69
CA PRO A 141 -12.61 -33.03 18.96
C PRO A 141 -11.36 -33.94 18.95
N PRO A 142 -10.20 -33.56 19.55
CA PRO A 142 -10.00 -32.60 20.65
C PRO A 142 -8.98 -31.46 20.35
N ASN A 143 -9.00 -30.87 19.15
CA ASN A 143 -7.99 -29.89 18.69
C ASN A 143 -8.30 -28.41 19.03
N TRP A 144 -8.78 -28.11 20.23
CA TRP A 144 -9.24 -26.76 20.60
C TRP A 144 -8.15 -25.68 20.58
N ILE A 145 -6.91 -26.01 20.94
CA ILE A 145 -5.77 -25.06 20.95
C ILE A 145 -5.45 -24.59 19.52
N ILE A 146 -5.33 -25.54 18.60
CA ILE A 146 -5.02 -25.27 17.19
C ILE A 146 -6.13 -24.43 16.56
N ARG A 147 -7.38 -24.67 16.95
CA ARG A 147 -8.52 -23.86 16.50
C ARG A 147 -8.41 -22.41 16.96
N VAL A 148 -8.14 -22.17 18.24
CA VAL A 148 -7.99 -20.81 18.78
C VAL A 148 -6.82 -20.08 18.12
N GLU A 149 -5.70 -20.76 17.89
CA GLU A 149 -4.54 -20.17 17.21
C GLU A 149 -4.85 -19.82 15.75
N LEU A 150 -5.55 -20.70 15.03
CA LEU A 150 -5.98 -20.43 13.66
C LEU A 150 -6.95 -19.24 13.61
N ASP A 151 -7.93 -19.16 14.52
CA ASP A 151 -8.90 -18.05 14.60
C ASP A 151 -8.20 -16.71 14.84
N LEU A 152 -7.24 -16.66 15.78
CA LEU A 152 -6.48 -15.44 16.07
C LEU A 152 -5.69 -14.99 14.83
N ARG A 153 -5.01 -15.92 14.15
CA ARG A 153 -4.22 -15.61 12.95
C ARG A 153 -5.08 -15.20 11.77
N LEU A 154 -6.27 -15.75 11.66
CA LEU A 154 -7.25 -15.39 10.65
C LEU A 154 -7.76 -13.96 10.90
N ALA A 155 -8.09 -13.63 12.14
CA ALA A 155 -8.47 -12.26 12.53
C ALA A 155 -7.35 -11.24 12.28
N ASP A 156 -6.09 -11.57 12.61
CA ASP A 156 -4.94 -10.71 12.32
C ASP A 156 -4.78 -10.47 10.81
N ALA A 157 -4.95 -11.52 10.00
CA ALA A 157 -4.84 -11.47 8.55
C ALA A 157 -5.99 -10.69 7.89
N GLU A 158 -7.21 -10.81 8.42
CA GLU A 158 -8.37 -10.02 7.99
C GLU A 158 -8.17 -8.54 8.31
N SER A 159 -7.70 -8.21 9.52
CA SER A 159 -7.35 -6.85 9.92
C SER A 159 -6.28 -6.24 9.01
N ALA A 160 -5.24 -7.02 8.65
CA ALA A 160 -4.22 -6.59 7.71
C ALA A 160 -4.78 -6.29 6.30
N LEU A 161 -5.76 -7.07 5.83
CA LEU A 161 -6.45 -6.82 4.56
C LEU A 161 -7.33 -5.57 4.62
N GLU A 162 -8.03 -5.36 5.72
CA GLU A 162 -8.87 -4.17 5.94
C GLU A 162 -8.01 -2.90 5.93
N TYR A 163 -6.86 -2.91 6.62
CA TYR A 163 -5.90 -1.80 6.60
C TYR A 163 -5.35 -1.52 5.19
N TYR A 164 -5.07 -2.56 4.41
CA TYR A 164 -4.69 -2.41 3.00
C TYR A 164 -5.80 -1.73 2.18
N GLN A 165 -7.05 -2.14 2.37
CA GLN A 165 -8.20 -1.55 1.68
C GLN A 165 -8.39 -0.08 2.08
N GLU A 166 -8.15 0.30 3.33
CA GLU A 166 -8.24 1.70 3.77
C GLU A 166 -7.17 2.58 3.10
N ILE A 167 -5.94 2.07 2.94
CA ILE A 167 -4.80 2.84 2.38
C ILE A 167 -4.83 2.91 0.84
N ILE A 168 -5.34 1.87 0.17
CA ILE A 168 -5.29 1.75 -1.29
C ILE A 168 -6.67 1.89 -1.95
N GLY A 169 -7.76 1.53 -1.26
CA GLY A 169 -9.13 1.51 -1.77
C GLY A 169 -9.87 2.86 -1.78
N LYS A 170 -9.17 3.99 -1.60
CA LYS A 170 -9.70 5.34 -1.82
C LYS A 170 -9.30 5.88 -3.19
#